data_AF-A0A850AFR4-F1
#
_entry.id   AF-A0A850AFR4-F1
#
_cell.length_a   1.000
_cell.length_b   1.000
_cell.length_c   1.000
_cell.angle_alpha   90.00
_cell.angle_beta   90.00
_cell.angle_gamma   90.00
#
_symmetry.space_group_name_H-M   'P 1'
#
loop_
_entity.id
_entity.type
_entity.pdbx_description
1 polymer ?
#
loop_
_entity_poly.entity_id
_entity_poly.type
_entity_poly.pdbx_seq_one_letter_code
_entity_poly.pdbx_strand_id
1 'polypeptide(L)'
;MTIIKIKADDEIVAALTQIAKSKVTTIEALVNEALLNYLQLESPRPKSYSFIGIGHSGKGNISTQVEETLKRAANKREGWSLPQ
;
A
#
# COMPACT_ATOMS: atom_id res chain seq x y z
N MET A 1 5.90 -17.61 16.77
CA MET A 1 4.72 -17.96 15.95
C MET A 1 3.51 -17.27 16.55
N THR A 2 2.73 -16.57 15.74
CA THR A 2 1.50 -15.90 16.17
C THR A 2 0.32 -16.69 15.62
N ILE A 3 -0.70 -16.94 16.43
CA ILE A 3 -1.89 -17.68 16.02
C ILE A 3 -2.95 -16.68 15.55
N ILE A 4 -3.41 -16.84 14.31
CA ILE A 4 -4.50 -16.05 13.73
C ILE A 4 -5.71 -16.97 13.58
N LYS A 5 -6.88 -16.53 14.07
CA LYS A 5 -8.15 -17.23 13.88
C LYS A 5 -8.91 -16.55 12.75
N ILE A 6 -9.20 -17.29 11.69
CA ILE A 6 -9.90 -16.79 10.50
C ILE A 6 -11.22 -17.54 10.40
N LYS A 7 -12.32 -16.81 10.18
CA LYS A 7 -13.61 -17.41 9.85
C LYS A 7 -13.60 -17.71 8.34
N ALA A 8 -13.88 -18.95 7.98
CA ALA A 8 -13.98 -19.41 6.60
C ALA A 8 -15.25 -20.24 6.43
N ASP A 9 -15.85 -20.18 5.25
CA ASP A 9 -17.00 -21.00 4.91
C ASP A 9 -16.58 -22.47 4.71
N ASP A 10 -17.51 -23.39 4.95
CA ASP A 10 -17.24 -24.84 4.90
C ASP A 10 -16.72 -25.28 3.53
N GLU A 11 -17.20 -24.64 2.45
CA GLU A 11 -16.73 -24.89 1.08
C GLU A 11 -15.25 -24.56 0.91
N ILE A 12 -14.78 -23.48 1.54
CA ILE A 12 -13.38 -23.06 1.50
C ILE A 12 -12.51 -24.06 2.29
N VAL A 13 -12.99 -24.51 3.44
CA VAL A 13 -12.27 -25.51 4.26
C VAL A 13 -12.16 -26.84 3.52
N ALA A 14 -13.22 -27.27 2.83
CA ALA A 14 -13.21 -28.46 2.00
C ALA A 14 -12.20 -28.34 0.85
N ALA A 15 -12.22 -27.21 0.14
CA ALA A 15 -11.29 -26.94 -0.96
C ALA A 15 -9.82 -26.92 -0.49
N LEU A 16 -9.52 -26.25 0.63
CA LEU A 16 -8.17 -26.23 1.21
C LEU A 16 -7.68 -27.64 1.55
N THR A 17 -8.55 -28.47 2.14
CA THR A 17 -8.21 -29.85 2.49
C THR A 17 -7.93 -30.70 1.25
N GLN A 18 -8.72 -30.53 0.19
CA GLN A 18 -8.51 -31.23 -1.08
C GLN A 18 -7.21 -30.81 -1.76
N ILE A 19 -6.91 -29.51 -1.79
CA ILE A 19 -5.69 -28.98 -2.40
C ILE A 19 -4.46 -29.43 -1.61
N ALA A 20 -4.49 -29.37 -0.28
CA ALA A 20 -3.42 -29.86 0.58
C ALA A 20 -3.11 -31.35 0.31
N LYS A 21 -4.16 -32.19 0.17
CA LYS A 21 -4.00 -33.60 -0.23
C LYS A 21 -3.36 -33.75 -1.60
N SER A 22 -3.80 -32.98 -2.60
CA SER A 22 -3.26 -33.08 -3.97
C SER A 22 -1.79 -32.64 -4.07
N LYS A 23 -1.39 -31.62 -3.30
CA LYS A 23 -0.03 -31.07 -3.32
C LYS A 23 0.92 -31.77 -2.35
N VAL A 24 0.41 -32.72 -1.54
CA VAL A 24 1.17 -33.37 -0.46
C VAL A 24 1.79 -32.33 0.49
N THR A 25 0.99 -31.32 0.84
CA THR A 25 1.39 -30.24 1.75
C THR A 25 0.42 -30.12 2.92
N THR A 26 0.82 -29.39 3.96
CA THR A 26 -0.06 -29.09 5.09
C THR A 26 -0.96 -27.90 4.75
N ILE A 27 -2.14 -27.84 5.38
CA ILE A 27 -3.06 -26.70 5.26
C ILE A 27 -2.37 -25.40 5.70
N GLU A 28 -1.55 -25.48 6.76
CA GLU A 28 -0.78 -24.34 7.26
C GLU A 28 0.19 -23.78 6.21
N ALA A 29 0.95 -24.66 5.54
CA ALA A 29 1.87 -24.26 4.49
C ALA A 29 1.13 -23.63 3.31
N LEU A 30 0.00 -24.22 2.91
CA LEU A 30 -0.84 -23.73 1.82
C LEU A 30 -1.42 -22.34 2.13
N VAL A 31 -1.94 -22.14 3.35
CA VAL A 31 -2.50 -20.84 3.78
C VAL A 31 -1.40 -19.79 3.87
N ASN A 32 -0.22 -20.14 4.38
CA ASN A 32 0.90 -19.22 4.46
C ASN A 32 1.38 -18.78 3.07
N GLU A 33 1.50 -19.71 2.13
CA GLU A 33 1.84 -19.42 0.72
C GLU A 33 0.79 -18.49 0.08
N ALA A 34 -0.50 -18.79 0.28
CA ALA A 34 -1.59 -17.97 -0.25
C ALA A 34 -1.57 -16.53 0.31
N LEU A 35 -1.36 -16.38 1.62
CA LEU A 35 -1.27 -15.07 2.27
C LEU A 35 -0.04 -14.28 1.80
N LEU A 36 1.12 -14.93 1.65
CA LEU A 36 2.32 -14.29 1.12
C LEU A 36 2.11 -13.78 -0.31
N ASN A 37 1.49 -14.59 -1.17
CA ASN A 37 1.18 -14.19 -2.54
C ASN A 37 0.21 -13.00 -2.57
N TYR A 38 -0.81 -13.00 -1.71
CA TYR A 38 -1.75 -11.89 -1.59
C TYR A 38 -1.04 -10.58 -1.18
N LEU A 39 -0.17 -10.64 -0.18
CA LEU A 39 0.59 -9.47 0.28
C LEU A 39 1.57 -8.94 -0.78
N GLN A 40 2.14 -9.82 -1.61
CA GLN A 40 2.99 -9.40 -2.72
C GLN A 40 2.21 -8.66 -3.81
N LEU A 41 0.97 -9.11 -4.09
CA LEU A 41 0.05 -8.46 -5.03
C LEU A 41 -0.41 -7.09 -4.53
N GLU A 42 -0.60 -6.93 -3.21
CA GLU A 42 -1.00 -5.67 -2.58
C GLU A 42 0.17 -4.73 -2.26
N SER A 43 1.42 -5.14 -2.49
CA SER A 43 2.56 -4.26 -2.29
C SER A 43 2.32 -2.98 -3.09
N PRO A 44 2.22 -1.81 -2.42
CA PRO A 44 1.81 -0.57 -3.07
C PRO A 44 2.77 -0.33 -4.21
N ARG A 45 2.26 -0.48 -5.44
CA ARG A 45 3.05 -0.22 -6.64
C ARG A 45 3.73 1.14 -6.42
N PRO A 46 5.07 1.22 -6.57
CA PRO A 46 5.76 2.49 -6.38
C PRO A 46 5.04 3.51 -7.24
N LYS A 47 4.57 4.60 -6.62
CA LYS A 47 3.76 5.63 -7.30
C LYS A 47 4.49 5.99 -8.59
N SER A 48 3.93 5.60 -9.74
CA SER A 48 4.50 5.94 -11.03
C SER A 48 4.16 7.40 -11.27
N TYR A 49 5.06 8.29 -10.84
CA TYR A 49 4.96 9.69 -11.22
C TYR A 49 5.20 9.76 -12.72
N SER A 50 4.14 9.99 -13.49
CA SER A 50 4.27 10.25 -14.91
C SER A 50 5.07 11.54 -15.09
N PHE A 51 6.31 11.43 -15.58
CA PHE A 51 7.13 12.60 -15.95
C PHE A 51 6.40 13.54 -16.92
N ILE A 52 5.48 12.99 -17.73
CA ILE A 52 4.61 13.71 -18.65
C ILE A 52 3.73 14.75 -17.92
N GLY A 53 3.24 14.45 -16.70
CA GLY A 53 2.41 15.36 -15.91
C GLY A 53 3.19 16.51 -15.25
N ILE A 54 4.48 16.32 -14.98
CA ILE A 54 5.35 17.36 -14.41
C ILE A 54 5.69 18.42 -15.47
N GLY A 55 5.86 18.00 -16.74
CA GLY A 55 6.14 18.91 -17.84
C GLY A 55 4.92 19.65 -18.40
N HIS A 56 3.71 19.07 -18.33
CA HIS A 56 2.49 19.68 -18.89
C HIS A 56 1.70 20.56 -17.91
N SER A 57 1.94 20.47 -16.60
CA SER A 57 1.50 21.50 -15.66
C SER A 57 2.41 22.74 -15.82
N GLY A 58 2.31 23.40 -16.97
CA GLY A 58 3.04 24.61 -17.34
C GLY A 58 2.72 25.80 -16.44
N LYS A 59 3.02 25.72 -15.15
CA LYS A 59 3.19 26.89 -14.29
C LYS A 59 4.63 27.34 -14.44
N GLY A 60 4.93 27.97 -15.57
CA GLY A 60 6.24 28.55 -15.89
C GLY A 60 6.73 29.63 -14.90
N ASN A 61 5.89 30.01 -13.92
CA ASN A 61 6.18 31.05 -12.93
C ASN A 61 6.41 30.51 -11.51
N ILE A 62 6.60 29.20 -11.30
CA ILE A 62 6.90 28.67 -9.95
C ILE A 62 8.22 29.26 -9.41
N SER A 63 9.21 29.47 -10.26
CA SER A 63 10.49 30.08 -9.87
C SER A 63 10.38 31.55 -9.48
N THR A 64 9.37 32.28 -9.98
CA THR A 64 9.11 33.69 -9.65
C THR A 64 8.10 33.88 -8.53
N GLN A 65 7.39 32.82 -8.12
CA GLN A 65 6.36 32.84 -7.07
C GLN A 65 6.77 32.02 -5.83
N VAL A 66 8.08 31.86 -5.61
CA VAL A 66 8.63 31.05 -4.50
C VAL A 66 8.19 31.59 -3.15
N GLU A 67 8.40 32.89 -2.87
CA GLU A 67 7.95 33.49 -1.60
C GLU A 67 6.46 33.32 -1.35
N GLU A 68 5.62 33.52 -2.37
CA GLU A 68 4.16 33.45 -2.23
C GLU A 68 3.68 32.03 -2.00
N THR A 69 4.31 31.05 -2.66
CA THR A 69 4.03 29.62 -2.48
C THR A 69 4.45 29.14 -1.09
N LEU A 70 5.63 29.59 -0.61
CA LEU A 70 6.12 29.27 0.73
C LEU A 70 5.24 29.90 1.81
N LYS A 71 4.82 31.16 1.66
CA LYS A 71 3.85 31.81 2.59
C LYS A 71 2.52 31.06 2.63
N ARG A 72 1.98 30.68 1.47
CA ARG A 72 0.72 29.92 1.41
C ARG A 72 0.84 28.53 2.06
N ALA A 73 1.98 27.86 1.90
CA ALA A 73 2.25 26.56 2.54
C ALA A 73 2.50 26.69 4.05
N ALA A 74 3.16 27.76 4.50
CA ALA A 74 3.39 28.07 5.90
C ALA A 74 2.07 28.32 6.64
N ASN A 75 1.16 29.11 6.06
CA ASN A 75 -0.18 29.33 6.62
C ASN A 75 -1.02 28.04 6.65
N LYS A 76 -0.74 27.08 5.76
CA LYS A 76 -1.41 25.76 5.77
C LYS A 76 -0.93 24.85 6.90
N ARG A 77 0.17 25.21 7.57
CA ARG A 77 0.77 24.50 8.72
C ARG A 77 0.66 25.32 10.02
N GLU A 78 -0.37 26.17 10.18
CA GLU A 78 -0.71 26.91 11.41
C GLU A 78 -1.00 26.04 12.67
N GLY A 79 -0.42 24.83 12.76
CA GLY A 79 -0.39 23.99 13.96
C GLY A 79 0.99 23.41 14.30
N TRP A 80 2.05 23.78 13.57
CA TRP A 80 3.42 23.32 13.85
C TRP A 80 4.29 24.50 14.29
N SER A 81 4.02 25.02 15.49
CA SER A 81 5.00 25.85 16.20
C SER A 81 6.07 24.94 16.82
N LEU A 82 7.35 25.28 16.62
CA LEU A 82 8.43 24.68 17.41
C LEU A 82 8.33 25.23 18.84
N PRO A 83 8.44 24.38 19.88
CA PRO A 83 8.44 24.85 21.26
C PRO A 83 9.65 25.76 21.51
N GLN A 84 9.44 26.83 22.29
CA GLN A 84 10.49 27.73 22.76
C GLN A 84 11.48 27.03 23.68
#